data_AF-A0A1L3J594-F1
#
_entry.id   AF-A0A1L3J594-F1
#
_cell.length_a   1.000
_cell.length_b   1.000
_cell.length_c   1.000
_cell.angle_alpha   90.00
_cell.angle_beta   90.00
_cell.angle_gamma   90.00
#
_symmetry.space_group_name_H-M   'P 1'
#
loop_
_entity.id
_entity.type
_entity.pdbx_description
1 polymer ?
#
loop_
_entity_poly.entity_id
_entity_poly.type
_entity_poly.pdbx_seq_one_letter_code
_entity_poly.pdbx_strand_id
1 'polypeptide(L)'
;MFFNQSKAEDSFRKDKASDKPLRSIAKTISWRFVGTIDTICISWYLTGKPQTAFAIGAVELVTKMVLYFWHERLWNVINFAKD
;
A
#
# COMPACT_ATOMS: atom_id res chain seq x y z
N MET A 1 45.77 -6.78 -15.98
CA MET A 1 44.71 -6.63 -14.95
C MET A 1 43.70 -5.60 -15.46
N PHE A 2 42.90 -5.91 -16.49
CA PHE A 2 42.03 -4.92 -17.18
C PHE A 2 40.68 -5.46 -17.69
N PHE A 3 40.22 -6.62 -17.20
CA PHE A 3 38.91 -7.18 -17.57
C PHE A 3 38.08 -7.46 -16.32
N ASN A 4 37.39 -6.45 -15.79
CA ASN A 4 36.20 -6.67 -14.94
C ASN A 4 35.32 -5.43 -14.68
N GLN A 5 35.66 -4.22 -15.12
CA GLN A 5 34.85 -3.03 -14.79
C GLN A 5 33.57 -2.89 -15.63
N SER A 6 33.59 -3.15 -16.93
CA SER A 6 32.40 -2.97 -17.79
C SER A 6 31.23 -3.89 -17.41
N LYS A 7 31.50 -5.15 -17.03
CA LYS A 7 30.44 -6.11 -16.63
C LYS A 7 29.78 -5.73 -15.29
N ALA A 8 30.54 -5.10 -14.40
CA ALA A 8 30.00 -4.53 -13.17
C ALA A 8 29.11 -3.31 -13.50
N GLU A 9 29.57 -2.38 -14.33
CA GLU A 9 28.77 -1.20 -14.66
C GLU A 9 27.45 -1.53 -15.40
N ASP A 10 27.45 -2.54 -16.27
CA ASP A 10 26.24 -2.98 -16.97
C ASP A 10 25.21 -3.68 -16.05
N SER A 11 25.67 -4.41 -15.03
CA SER A 11 24.77 -5.01 -14.02
C SER A 11 24.18 -3.94 -13.09
N PHE A 12 25.00 -2.98 -12.64
CA PHE A 12 24.54 -1.84 -11.83
C PHE A 12 23.53 -0.95 -12.55
N ARG A 13 23.67 -0.72 -13.87
CA ARG A 13 22.68 0.03 -14.67
C ARG A 13 21.37 -0.73 -14.86
N LYS A 14 21.43 -2.06 -15.00
CA LYS A 14 20.25 -2.92 -15.15
C LYS A 14 19.43 -3.00 -13.86
N ASP A 15 20.08 -3.02 -12.71
CA ASP A 15 19.41 -2.95 -11.39
C ASP A 15 18.82 -1.56 -11.11
N LYS A 16 19.48 -0.47 -11.51
CA LYS A 16 18.93 0.89 -11.33
C LYS A 16 17.70 1.17 -12.21
N ALA A 17 17.62 0.55 -13.39
CA ALA A 17 16.51 0.74 -14.33
C ALA A 17 15.29 -0.13 -14.02
N SER A 18 15.46 -1.24 -13.27
CA SER A 18 14.40 -2.22 -13.03
C SER A 18 13.70 -2.12 -11.67
N ASP A 19 14.23 -1.34 -10.72
CA ASP A 19 13.85 -1.52 -9.32
C ASP A 19 13.27 -0.29 -8.63
N LYS A 20 12.13 -0.55 -7.98
CA LYS A 20 11.52 0.11 -6.80
C LYS A 20 10.08 0.61 -6.94
N PRO A 21 9.67 1.40 -7.96
CA PRO A 21 8.31 1.97 -7.98
C PRO A 21 7.24 0.91 -8.29
N LEU A 22 7.39 0.11 -9.35
CA LEU A 22 6.40 -0.93 -9.69
C LEU A 22 6.27 -1.99 -8.60
N ARG A 23 7.40 -2.43 -8.02
CA ARG A 23 7.41 -3.43 -6.95
C ARG A 23 6.78 -2.91 -5.66
N SER A 24 6.87 -1.60 -5.39
CA SER A 24 6.24 -0.98 -4.23
C SER A 24 4.74 -0.76 -4.43
N ILE A 25 4.32 -0.34 -5.62
CA ILE A 25 2.90 -0.23 -5.97
C ILE A 25 2.22 -1.61 -5.91
N ALA A 26 2.85 -2.64 -6.50
CA ALA A 26 2.34 -4.00 -6.45
C ALA A 26 2.19 -4.50 -5.00
N LYS A 27 3.20 -4.27 -4.14
CA LYS A 27 3.12 -4.59 -2.70
C LYS A 27 1.97 -3.87 -2.00
N THR A 28 1.78 -2.58 -2.26
CA THR A 28 0.68 -1.80 -1.66
C THR A 28 -0.68 -2.32 -2.11
N ILE A 29 -0.82 -2.65 -3.39
CA ILE A 29 -2.05 -3.22 -3.94
C ILE A 29 -2.32 -4.59 -3.31
N SER A 30 -1.34 -5.49 -3.28
CA SER A 30 -1.48 -6.81 -2.63
C SER A 30 -1.87 -6.67 -1.16
N TRP A 31 -1.24 -5.77 -0.42
CA TRP A 31 -1.58 -5.52 0.98
C TRP A 31 -3.00 -4.98 1.17
N ARG A 32 -3.46 -4.10 0.27
CA ARG A 32 -4.83 -3.58 0.27
C ARG A 32 -5.86 -4.68 -0.01
N PHE A 33 -5.59 -5.55 -0.98
CA PHE A 33 -6.47 -6.69 -1.29
C PHE A 33 -6.59 -7.66 -0.12
N VAL A 34 -5.47 -8.01 0.52
CA VAL A 34 -5.46 -8.88 1.69
C VAL A 34 -6.27 -8.27 2.83
N GLY A 35 -6.09 -6.97 3.11
CA GLY A 35 -6.85 -6.27 4.16
C GLY A 35 -8.36 -6.28 3.91
N THR A 36 -8.80 -5.96 2.69
CA THR A 36 -10.24 -5.96 2.35
C THR A 36 -10.83 -7.37 2.46
N ILE A 37 -10.09 -8.40 2.00
CA ILE A 37 -10.55 -9.79 2.08
C ILE A 37 -10.64 -10.23 3.54
N ASP A 38 -9.67 -9.89 4.38
CA ASP A 38 -9.67 -10.21 5.81
C ASP A 38 -10.90 -9.63 6.51
N THR A 39 -11.18 -8.33 6.30
CA THR A 39 -12.37 -7.67 6.86
C THR A 39 -13.67 -8.34 6.39
N ILE A 40 -13.79 -8.69 5.11
CA ILE A 40 -14.98 -9.37 4.57
C ILE A 40 -15.10 -10.78 5.19
N CYS A 41 -14.01 -11.54 5.29
CA CYS A 41 -14.00 -12.88 5.87
C CYS A 41 -14.39 -12.86 7.36
N ILE A 42 -13.80 -11.97 8.16
CA ILE A 42 -14.13 -11.80 9.57
C ILE A 42 -15.59 -11.38 9.74
N SER A 43 -16.05 -10.41 8.94
CA SER A 43 -17.43 -9.92 9.00
C SER A 43 -18.44 -10.99 8.59
N TRP A 44 -18.09 -11.81 7.59
CA TRP A 44 -18.93 -12.93 7.17
C TRP A 44 -18.96 -14.02 8.23
N TYR A 45 -17.82 -14.36 8.83
CA TYR A 45 -17.74 -15.33 9.92
C TYR A 45 -18.59 -14.89 11.14
N LEU A 46 -18.56 -13.60 11.48
CA LEU A 46 -19.35 -13.05 12.59
C LEU A 46 -20.85 -12.96 12.30
N THR A 47 -21.23 -12.60 11.08
CA THR A 47 -22.63 -12.25 10.77
C THR A 47 -23.39 -13.38 10.07
N GLY A 48 -22.69 -14.32 9.43
CA GLY A 48 -23.27 -15.39 8.60
C GLY A 48 -23.94 -14.89 7.30
N LYS A 49 -24.03 -13.57 7.07
CA LYS A 49 -24.70 -12.95 5.92
C LYS A 49 -23.70 -12.23 5.01
N PRO A 50 -23.56 -12.62 3.73
CA PRO A 50 -22.59 -12.03 2.82
C PRO A 50 -22.87 -10.56 2.49
N GLN A 51 -24.14 -10.13 2.48
CA GLN A 51 -24.52 -8.72 2.25
C GLN A 51 -23.96 -7.79 3.33
N THR A 52 -24.01 -8.20 4.60
CA THR A 52 -23.49 -7.40 5.71
C THR A 52 -21.98 -7.37 5.72
N ALA A 53 -21.33 -8.49 5.39
CA ALA A 53 -19.88 -8.56 5.27
C ALA A 53 -19.32 -7.62 4.19
N PHE A 54 -20.00 -7.57 3.03
CA PHE A 54 -19.65 -6.65 1.97
C PHE A 54 -19.87 -5.19 2.39
N ALA A 55 -20.98 -4.89 3.07
CA ALA A 55 -21.24 -3.55 3.60
C ALA A 55 -20.14 -3.10 4.58
N ILE A 56 -19.68 -3.98 5.47
CA ILE A 56 -18.60 -3.67 6.41
C ILE A 56 -17.28 -3.43 5.67
N GLY A 57 -16.92 -4.28 4.71
CA GLY A 57 -15.73 -4.06 3.87
C GLY A 57 -15.78 -2.74 3.10
N ALA A 58 -16.94 -2.38 2.54
CA ALA A 58 -17.13 -1.10 1.86
C ALA A 58 -16.99 0.10 2.82
N VAL A 59 -17.57 -0.01 4.01
CA VAL A 59 -17.43 1.02 5.06
C VAL A 59 -15.97 1.14 5.51
N GLU A 60 -15.23 0.04 5.69
CA GLU A 60 -13.81 0.08 6.07
C GLU A 60 -12.99 0.91 5.07
N LEU A 61 -13.20 0.69 3.77
CA LEU A 61 -12.52 1.45 2.72
C LEU A 61 -12.84 2.96 2.79
N VAL A 62 -14.12 3.30 2.93
CA VAL A 62 -14.58 4.70 3.03
C VAL A 62 -14.05 5.35 4.31
N THR A 63 -14.17 4.68 5.46
CA THR A 63 -13.66 5.17 6.74
C THR A 63 -12.17 5.44 6.68
N LYS A 64 -11.37 4.56 6.05
CA LYS A 64 -9.92 4.77 5.89
C LYS A 64 -9.62 5.97 5.00
N MET A 65 -10.39 6.20 3.94
CA MET A 65 -10.25 7.38 3.08
C MET A 65 -10.60 8.67 3.83
N VAL A 66 -11.71 8.68 4.57
CA VAL A 66 -12.13 9.82 5.39
C VAL A 66 -11.10 10.12 6.48
N LEU A 67 -10.63 9.09 7.19
CA LEU A 67 -9.59 9.22 8.20
C LEU A 67 -8.29 9.73 7.60
N TYR A 68 -7.87 9.23 6.43
CA TYR A 68 -6.66 9.71 5.77
C TYR A 68 -6.78 11.19 5.37
N PHE A 69 -7.91 11.59 4.79
CA PHE A 69 -8.19 12.98 4.43
C PHE A 69 -8.17 13.89 5.67
N TRP A 70 -8.82 13.48 6.76
CA TRP A 70 -8.77 14.21 8.02
C TRP A 70 -7.40 14.18 8.67
N HIS A 71 -6.68 13.07 8.61
CA HIS A 71 -5.32 12.94 9.14
C HIS A 71 -4.39 13.90 8.41
N GLU A 72 -4.44 13.96 7.07
CA GLU A 72 -3.63 14.90 6.30
C GLU A 72 -4.05 16.35 6.53
N ARG A 73 -5.36 16.61 6.68
CA ARG A 73 -5.87 17.95 7.04
C ARG A 73 -5.43 18.37 8.44
N LEU A 74 -5.49 17.48 9.41
CA LEU A 74 -5.03 17.69 10.77
C LEU A 74 -3.51 17.88 10.80
N TRP A 75 -2.74 17.08 10.06
CA TRP A 75 -1.29 17.28 9.91
C TRP A 75 -0.94 18.64 9.30
N ASN A 76 -1.69 19.07 8.29
CA ASN A 76 -1.50 20.38 7.66
C ASN A 76 -1.91 21.54 8.60
N VAL A 77 -2.91 21.33 9.47
CA VAL A 77 -3.30 22.30 10.50
C VAL A 77 -2.30 22.30 11.66
N ILE A 78 -1.77 21.14 12.04
CA ILE A 78 -0.88 20.96 13.18
C ILE A 78 0.55 21.38 12.85
N ASN A 79 0.94 21.48 11.57
CA ASN A 79 2.25 22.01 11.13
C ASN A 79 3.35 21.63 12.11
N PHE A 80 3.55 20.32 12.32
CA PHE A 80 4.80 19.89 12.94
C PHE A 80 5.88 20.28 11.94
N ALA A 81 6.72 21.18 12.41
CA ALA A 81 7.58 22.03 11.61
C ALA A 81 8.29 21.28 10.49
N LYS A 82 8.39 21.98 9.37
CA LYS A 82 9.51 21.90 8.46
C LYS A 82 10.81 21.67 9.25
N ASP A 83 11.44 20.53 9.02
CA ASP A 83 12.89 20.36 9.03
C ASP A 83 13.30 19.68 7.72
#